data_AF-A0A9N9BGT0-F1
#
_entry.id   AF-A0A9N9BGT0-F1
#
_cell.length_a   1.000
_cell.length_b   1.000
_cell.length_c   1.000
_cell.angle_alpha   90.00
_cell.angle_beta   90.00
_cell.angle_gamma   90.00
#
_symmetry.space_group_name_H-M   'P 1'
#
loop_
_entity.id
_entity.type
_entity.pdbx_description
1 polymer ?
#
loop_
_entity_poly.entity_id
_entity_poly.type
_entity_poly.pdbx_seq_one_letter_code
_entity_poly.pdbx_strand_id
1 'polypeptide(L)'
;MASPINKIAKPKGFPQEINDTEQQIAQALFDLESNVPELKKDLRPLQFCYAKEFELGSGKKAIAIYVPVPLLKQFHKVQPRLTRELEKKFSDRHIVFIAHRRILRKPGRKSRVKQPRPRSRTLTSVHEKILEDLVYPTEIVGKRTRVKVDGTKILKVLQENYGEGSRV
;
A
#
# COMPACT_ATOMS: atom_id res chain seq x y z
N MET A 1 -26.45 -8.58 -7.74
CA MET A 1 -26.20 -7.14 -7.54
C MET A 1 -24.79 -6.99 -6.95
N ALA A 2 -23.98 -6.04 -7.44
CA ALA A 2 -22.64 -5.82 -6.88
C ALA A 2 -22.79 -5.23 -5.48
N SER A 3 -22.21 -5.88 -4.47
CA SER A 3 -22.21 -5.40 -3.09
C SER A 3 -20.86 -4.75 -2.76
N PRO A 4 -20.81 -3.78 -1.83
CA PRO A 4 -19.54 -3.20 -1.36
C PRO A 4 -18.56 -4.26 -0.85
N ILE A 5 -19.08 -5.33 -0.24
CA ILE A 5 -18.29 -6.46 0.29
C ILE A 5 -17.45 -7.14 -0.81
N ASN A 6 -17.90 -7.13 -2.06
CA ASN A 6 -17.14 -7.73 -3.17
C ASN A 6 -15.81 -7.01 -3.45
N LYS A 7 -15.60 -5.80 -2.92
CA LYS A 7 -14.32 -5.08 -3.00
C LYS A 7 -13.29 -5.58 -1.99
N ILE A 8 -13.70 -6.39 -1.01
CA ILE A 8 -12.82 -6.91 0.05
C ILE A 8 -12.43 -8.35 -0.29
N ALA A 9 -11.13 -8.60 -0.43
CA ALA A 9 -10.54 -9.91 -0.70
C ALA A 9 -9.48 -10.24 0.37
N LYS A 10 -9.93 -10.75 1.52
CA LYS A 10 -9.03 -11.04 2.64
C LYS A 10 -8.08 -12.20 2.34
N PRO A 11 -6.78 -12.07 2.67
CA PRO A 11 -5.80 -13.13 2.47
C PRO A 11 -6.01 -14.27 3.48
N LYS A 12 -5.67 -15.50 3.09
CA LYS A 12 -5.79 -16.69 3.96
C LYS A 12 -4.98 -16.52 5.26
N GLY A 13 -5.62 -16.77 6.40
CA GLY A 13 -5.00 -16.70 7.73
C GLY A 13 -5.03 -15.32 8.39
N PHE A 14 -5.78 -14.37 7.82
CA PHE A 14 -6.13 -13.12 8.50
C PHE A 14 -7.55 -13.19 9.10
N PRO A 15 -7.87 -12.39 10.13
CA PRO A 15 -9.23 -12.29 10.67
C PRO A 15 -10.22 -11.96 9.55
N GLN A 16 -11.26 -12.77 9.44
CA GLN A 16 -12.27 -12.63 8.39
C GLN A 16 -13.28 -11.52 8.70
N GLU A 17 -13.37 -11.12 9.97
CA GLU A 17 -14.21 -10.02 10.45
C GLU A 17 -13.84 -8.72 9.74
N ILE A 18 -14.85 -8.04 9.21
CA ILE A 18 -14.69 -6.78 8.50
C ILE A 18 -14.65 -5.66 9.54
N ASN A 19 -13.59 -4.86 9.49
CA ASN A 19 -13.45 -3.71 10.39
C ASN A 19 -14.28 -2.53 9.87
N ASP A 20 -14.70 -1.62 10.74
CA ASP A 20 -15.52 -0.45 10.37
C ASP A 20 -14.84 0.39 9.29
N THR A 21 -13.52 0.57 9.41
CA THR A 21 -12.70 1.28 8.42
C THR A 21 -12.69 0.58 7.06
N GLU A 22 -12.65 -0.75 7.03
CA GLU A 22 -12.70 -1.53 5.79
C GLU A 22 -14.08 -1.41 5.12
N GLN A 23 -15.16 -1.43 5.91
CA GLN A 23 -16.51 -1.25 5.42
C GLN A 23 -16.71 0.15 4.81
N GLN A 24 -16.21 1.20 5.48
CA GLN A 24 -16.26 2.57 4.96
C GLN A 24 -15.51 2.71 3.63
N ILE A 25 -14.32 2.11 3.51
CA ILE A 25 -13.52 2.16 2.27
C ILE A 25 -14.18 1.36 1.16
N ALA A 26 -14.74 0.18 1.48
CA ALA A 26 -15.47 -0.63 0.52
C ALA A 26 -16.70 0.10 -0.02
N GLN A 27 -17.47 0.76 0.85
CA GLN A 27 -18.58 1.61 0.45
C GLN A 27 -18.09 2.78 -0.42
N ALA A 28 -17.02 3.45 0.00
CA ALA A 28 -16.46 4.57 -0.73
C ALA A 28 -16.07 4.19 -2.17
N LEU A 29 -15.40 3.04 -2.35
CA LEU A 29 -15.02 2.51 -3.66
C LEU A 29 -16.23 2.13 -4.53
N PHE A 30 -17.28 1.58 -3.92
CA PHE A 30 -18.51 1.21 -4.62
C PHE A 30 -19.28 2.43 -5.13
N ASP A 31 -19.36 3.48 -4.32
CA ASP A 31 -19.98 4.73 -4.74
C ASP A 31 -19.18 5.39 -5.87
N LEU A 32 -17.83 5.34 -5.83
CA LEU A 32 -16.99 5.90 -6.89
C LEU A 32 -17.17 5.14 -8.21
N GLU A 33 -17.30 3.80 -8.16
CA GLU A 33 -17.65 2.99 -9.34
C GLU A 33 -19.01 3.41 -9.95
N SER A 34 -19.96 3.83 -9.11
CA SER A 34 -21.32 4.19 -9.53
C SER A 34 -21.43 5.63 -10.03
N ASN A 35 -20.74 6.55 -9.37
CA ASN A 35 -20.86 7.99 -9.60
C ASN A 35 -19.89 8.51 -10.68
N VAL A 36 -18.76 7.83 -10.90
CA VAL A 36 -17.74 8.27 -11.86
C VAL A 36 -17.64 7.27 -13.03
N PRO A 37 -18.28 7.56 -14.18
CA PRO A 37 -18.35 6.61 -15.30
C PRO A 37 -16.98 6.28 -15.90
N GLU A 38 -16.03 7.21 -15.83
CA GLU A 38 -14.65 7.00 -16.30
C GLU A 38 -13.90 5.95 -15.47
N LEU A 39 -14.10 5.92 -14.15
CA LEU A 39 -13.40 5.01 -13.24
C LEU A 39 -14.07 3.65 -13.15
N LYS A 40 -15.31 3.52 -13.61
CA LYS A 40 -16.10 2.30 -13.51
C LYS A 40 -15.42 1.07 -14.11
N LYS A 41 -14.81 1.21 -15.29
CA LYS A 41 -14.12 0.10 -15.98
C LYS A 41 -12.90 -0.39 -15.19
N ASP A 42 -12.14 0.55 -14.64
CA ASP A 42 -10.90 0.24 -13.92
C ASP A 42 -11.18 -0.22 -12.49
N LEU A 43 -12.18 0.34 -11.79
CA LEU A 43 -12.52 0.01 -10.41
C LEU A 43 -13.24 -1.33 -10.28
N ARG A 44 -14.05 -1.74 -11.26
CA ARG A 44 -14.83 -2.99 -11.21
C ARG A 44 -13.99 -4.23 -10.83
N PRO A 45 -12.83 -4.52 -11.46
CA PRO A 45 -12.00 -5.68 -11.10
C PRO A 45 -11.17 -5.48 -9.82
N LEU A 46 -11.10 -4.27 -9.28
CA LEU A 46 -10.23 -3.99 -8.14
C LEU A 46 -10.83 -4.47 -6.83
N GLN A 47 -9.98 -5.08 -6.03
CA GLN A 47 -10.25 -5.52 -4.68
C GLN A 47 -9.06 -5.15 -3.79
N PHE A 48 -9.33 -4.93 -2.51
CA PHE A 48 -8.31 -4.69 -1.50
C PHE A 48 -8.39 -5.77 -0.41
N CYS A 49 -7.28 -6.01 0.29
CA CYS A 49 -7.18 -7.03 1.32
C CYS A 49 -7.76 -6.58 2.66
N TYR A 50 -7.22 -5.48 3.18
CA TYR A 50 -7.62 -4.88 4.46
C TYR A 50 -7.15 -3.43 4.49
N ALA A 51 -7.64 -2.67 5.47
CA ALA A 51 -7.20 -1.31 5.70
C ALA A 51 -6.76 -1.15 7.16
N LYS A 52 -5.76 -0.30 7.38
CA LYS A 52 -5.29 0.02 8.72
C LYS A 52 -5.05 1.51 8.86
N GLU A 53 -5.55 2.07 9.95
CA GLU A 53 -5.32 3.45 10.32
C GLU A 53 -4.03 3.59 11.15
N PHE A 54 -3.31 4.68 10.91
CA PHE A 54 -2.05 5.04 11.56
C PHE A 54 -2.10 6.51 11.98
N GLU A 55 -1.54 6.83 13.13
CA GLU A 55 -1.36 8.21 13.59
C GLU A 55 0.03 8.69 13.15
N LEU A 56 0.09 9.77 12.37
CA LEU A 56 1.34 10.30 11.80
C LEU A 56 2.06 11.31 12.70
N GLY A 57 1.46 11.62 13.87
CA GLY A 57 1.86 12.75 14.69
C GLY A 57 1.19 14.06 14.25
N SER A 58 1.28 15.09 15.10
CA SER A 58 0.67 16.41 14.84
C SER A 58 -0.86 16.38 14.59
N GLY A 59 -1.56 15.41 15.18
CA GLY A 59 -3.02 15.28 15.06
C GLY A 59 -3.52 14.73 13.72
N LYS A 60 -2.62 14.42 12.78
CA LYS A 60 -2.99 13.87 11.46
C LYS A 60 -3.03 12.34 11.49
N LYS A 61 -4.00 11.77 10.79
CA LYS A 61 -4.14 10.32 10.62
C LYS A 61 -3.86 9.92 9.17
N ALA A 62 -3.50 8.67 8.96
CA ALA A 62 -3.34 8.08 7.65
C ALA A 62 -3.99 6.71 7.58
N ILE A 63 -4.60 6.41 6.45
CA ILE A 63 -5.19 5.12 6.15
C ILE A 63 -4.30 4.43 5.13
N ALA A 64 -3.72 3.30 5.51
CA ALA A 64 -3.02 2.41 4.61
C ALA A 64 -3.97 1.33 4.10
N ILE A 65 -4.22 1.32 2.79
CA ILE A 65 -5.04 0.33 2.10
C ILE A 65 -4.12 -0.76 1.55
N TYR A 66 -4.29 -1.97 2.03
CA TYR A 66 -3.50 -3.11 1.59
C TYR A 66 -4.12 -3.75 0.36
N VAL A 67 -3.36 -3.83 -0.72
CA VAL A 67 -3.82 -4.30 -2.03
C VAL A 67 -3.20 -5.66 -2.36
N PRO A 68 -3.93 -6.61 -2.98
CA PRO A 68 -3.33 -7.82 -3.53
C PRO A 68 -2.23 -7.49 -4.55
N VAL A 69 -1.05 -8.11 -4.42
CA VAL A 69 0.10 -7.88 -5.33
C VAL A 69 -0.26 -7.95 -6.82
N PRO A 70 -1.11 -8.89 -7.30
CA PRO A 70 -1.47 -8.94 -8.72
C PRO A 70 -2.21 -7.69 -9.22
N LEU A 71 -2.99 -7.03 -8.35
CA LEU A 71 -3.80 -5.87 -8.71
C LEU A 71 -3.05 -4.55 -8.58
N LEU A 72 -1.88 -4.53 -7.94
CA LEU A 72 -1.11 -3.30 -7.68
C LEU A 72 -0.85 -2.49 -8.96
N LYS A 73 -0.50 -3.14 -10.08
CA LYS A 73 -0.27 -2.42 -11.35
C LYS A 73 -1.53 -1.73 -11.87
N GLN A 74 -2.71 -2.31 -11.63
CA GLN A 74 -3.98 -1.69 -12.01
C GLN A 74 -4.30 -0.53 -11.08
N PHE A 75 -4.07 -0.68 -9.77
CA PHE A 75 -4.18 0.42 -8.82
C PHE A 75 -3.29 1.59 -9.20
N HIS A 76 -2.01 1.37 -9.53
CA HIS A 76 -1.09 2.45 -9.91
C HIS A 76 -1.62 3.31 -11.07
N LYS A 77 -2.29 2.71 -12.07
CA LYS A 77 -2.87 3.45 -13.21
C LYS A 77 -3.93 4.47 -12.77
N VAL A 78 -4.78 4.10 -11.81
CA VAL A 78 -5.87 4.95 -11.33
C VAL A 78 -5.54 5.71 -10.04
N GLN A 79 -4.42 5.36 -9.40
CA GLN A 79 -4.05 5.83 -8.06
C GLN A 79 -4.05 7.35 -7.91
N PRO A 80 -3.50 8.17 -8.84
CA PRO A 80 -3.51 9.63 -8.68
C PRO A 80 -4.91 10.25 -8.61
N ARG A 81 -5.88 9.65 -9.31
CA ARG A 81 -7.29 10.10 -9.28
C ARG A 81 -8.00 9.53 -8.05
N LEU A 82 -7.78 8.24 -7.79
CA LEU A 82 -8.41 7.51 -6.69
C LEU A 82 -8.02 8.07 -5.32
N THR A 83 -6.74 8.45 -5.11
CA THR A 83 -6.30 9.08 -3.85
C THR A 83 -7.04 10.39 -3.62
N ARG A 84 -7.15 11.26 -4.63
CA ARG A 84 -7.85 12.55 -4.53
C ARG A 84 -9.33 12.38 -4.19
N GLU A 85 -9.99 11.40 -4.79
CA GLU A 85 -11.42 11.15 -4.53
C GLU A 85 -11.67 10.56 -3.16
N LEU A 86 -10.81 9.64 -2.70
CA LEU A 86 -10.92 9.08 -1.37
C LEU A 86 -10.54 10.11 -0.29
N GLU A 87 -9.52 10.95 -0.52
CA GLU A 87 -9.15 12.03 0.41
C GLU A 87 -10.25 13.07 0.58
N LYS A 88 -11.09 13.30 -0.44
CA LYS A 88 -12.31 14.14 -0.30
C LYS A 88 -13.33 13.54 0.66
N LYS A 89 -13.48 12.21 0.67
CA LYS A 89 -14.42 11.50 1.56
C LYS A 89 -13.86 11.35 2.98
N PHE A 90 -12.56 11.14 3.09
CA PHE A 90 -11.84 11.00 4.35
C PHE A 90 -11.00 12.26 4.59
N SER A 91 -11.67 13.36 4.90
CA SER A 91 -11.01 14.64 5.21
C SER A 91 -10.01 14.46 6.36
N ASP A 92 -8.88 15.15 6.27
CA ASP A 92 -7.78 15.12 7.25
C ASP A 92 -7.07 13.77 7.41
N ARG A 93 -7.33 12.81 6.52
CA ARG A 93 -6.62 11.51 6.49
C ARG A 93 -5.88 11.33 5.18
N HIS A 94 -4.57 11.09 5.29
CA HIS A 94 -3.76 10.74 4.12
C HIS A 94 -4.01 9.29 3.71
N ILE A 95 -4.18 9.04 2.41
CA ILE A 95 -4.49 7.70 1.90
C ILE A 95 -3.30 7.17 1.13
N VAL A 96 -2.82 5.99 1.53
CA VAL A 96 -1.68 5.33 0.89
C VAL A 96 -2.04 3.89 0.54
N PHE A 97 -1.64 3.47 -0.66
CA PHE A 97 -1.82 2.10 -1.13
C PHE A 97 -0.53 1.31 -0.93
N ILE A 98 -0.61 0.13 -0.34
CA ILE A 98 0.53 -0.74 -0.07
C ILE A 98 0.19 -2.14 -0.55
N ALA A 99 1.06 -2.81 -1.30
CA ALA A 99 0.81 -4.21 -1.62
C ALA A 99 0.98 -5.11 -0.39
N HIS A 100 0.01 -6.00 -0.18
CA HIS A 100 0.08 -7.06 0.81
C HIS A 100 1.08 -8.15 0.37
N ARG A 101 2.33 -8.06 0.86
CA ARG A 101 3.42 -8.99 0.54
C ARG A 101 3.72 -9.91 1.73
N ARG A 102 3.77 -11.22 1.46
CA ARG A 102 4.12 -12.24 2.47
C ARG A 102 5.63 -12.39 2.61
N ILE A 103 6.14 -12.16 3.82
CA ILE A 103 7.54 -12.46 4.19
C ILE A 103 7.64 -13.93 4.64
N LEU A 104 8.49 -14.71 3.98
CA LEU A 104 8.83 -16.06 4.47
C LEU A 104 9.97 -15.98 5.49
N ARG A 105 10.15 -16.98 6.35
CA ARG A 105 11.33 -17.00 7.24
C ARG A 105 12.55 -17.52 6.47
N LYS A 106 13.76 -17.12 6.89
CA LYS A 106 14.99 -17.72 6.33
C LYS A 106 15.02 -19.20 6.77
N PRO A 107 15.16 -20.16 5.84
CA PRO A 107 15.28 -21.57 6.21
C PRO A 107 16.54 -21.72 7.06
N GLY A 108 16.38 -22.26 8.28
CA GLY A 108 17.48 -22.62 9.16
C GLY A 108 17.89 -24.08 8.99
N ARG A 109 18.96 -24.52 9.68
CA ARG A 109 19.46 -25.90 9.59
C ARG A 109 18.41 -26.98 9.89
N LYS A 110 17.44 -26.68 10.77
CA LYS A 110 16.34 -27.60 11.15
C LYS A 110 15.08 -27.45 10.28
N SER A 111 15.09 -26.65 9.22
CA SER A 111 13.88 -26.42 8.43
C SER A 111 13.56 -27.64 7.55
N ARG A 112 12.30 -28.09 7.57
CA ARG A 112 11.80 -29.18 6.71
C ARG A 112 11.30 -28.71 5.35
N VAL A 113 11.62 -27.48 4.95
CA VAL A 113 11.12 -26.88 3.71
C VAL A 113 11.93 -27.45 2.54
N LYS A 114 11.27 -28.20 1.66
CA LYS A 114 11.92 -28.84 0.49
C LYS A 114 12.15 -27.87 -0.68
N GLN A 115 11.34 -26.82 -0.78
CA GLN A 115 11.41 -25.86 -1.89
C GLN A 115 12.27 -24.65 -1.54
N PRO A 116 13.06 -24.12 -2.50
CA PRO A 116 13.86 -22.92 -2.27
C PRO A 116 12.95 -21.70 -2.02
N ARG A 117 13.36 -20.85 -1.08
CA ARG A 117 12.64 -19.60 -0.78
C ARG A 117 12.76 -18.63 -1.98
N PRO A 118 11.64 -18.13 -2.54
CA PRO A 118 11.69 -17.10 -3.57
C PRO A 118 12.31 -15.79 -3.06
N ARG A 119 13.17 -15.15 -3.87
CA ARG A 119 13.81 -13.87 -3.53
C ARG A 119 12.79 -12.76 -3.25
N SER A 120 11.67 -12.75 -3.98
CA SER A 120 10.56 -11.79 -3.81
C SER A 120 9.86 -11.87 -2.45
N ARG A 121 10.04 -12.98 -1.71
CA ARG A 121 9.49 -13.17 -0.35
C ARG A 121 10.57 -13.05 0.73
N THR A 122 11.66 -12.34 0.43
CA THR A 122 12.71 -11.99 1.39
C THR A 122 12.35 -10.78 2.23
N LEU A 123 12.80 -10.72 3.50
CA LEU A 123 12.54 -9.55 4.37
C LEU A 123 13.05 -8.27 3.71
N THR A 124 14.28 -8.27 3.23
CA THR A 124 14.91 -7.13 2.56
C THR A 124 14.15 -6.71 1.31
N SER A 125 13.86 -7.65 0.40
CA SER A 125 13.13 -7.34 -0.84
C SER A 125 11.72 -6.83 -0.58
N VAL A 126 11.01 -7.37 0.42
CA VAL A 126 9.67 -6.88 0.77
C VAL A 126 9.71 -5.47 1.36
N HIS A 127 10.65 -5.17 2.25
CA HIS A 127 10.79 -3.81 2.80
C HIS A 127 11.17 -2.78 1.72
N GLU A 128 12.02 -3.15 0.76
CA GLU A 128 12.33 -2.29 -0.38
C GLU A 128 11.09 -1.99 -1.21
N LYS A 129 10.26 -3.00 -1.49
CA LYS A 129 9.02 -2.82 -2.26
C LYS A 129 7.92 -2.09 -1.50
N ILE A 130 7.84 -2.24 -0.17
CA ILE A 130 6.94 -1.41 0.64
C ILE A 130 7.35 0.05 0.55
N LEU A 131 8.66 0.36 0.64
CA LEU A 131 9.13 1.74 0.48
C LEU A 131 8.74 2.30 -0.89
N GLU A 132 8.95 1.56 -1.98
CA GLU A 132 8.54 1.99 -3.32
C GLU A 132 7.04 2.31 -3.41
N ASP A 133 6.16 1.47 -2.84
CA ASP A 133 4.72 1.71 -2.86
C ASP A 133 4.34 2.99 -2.09
N LEU A 134 5.00 3.26 -0.96
CA LEU A 134 4.73 4.44 -0.13
C LEU A 134 5.05 5.75 -0.84
N VAL A 135 6.02 5.77 -1.76
CA VAL A 135 6.45 6.99 -2.45
C VAL A 135 5.79 7.21 -3.80
N TYR A 136 5.00 6.26 -4.29
CA TYR A 136 4.29 6.41 -5.56
C TYR A 136 3.43 7.70 -5.54
N PRO A 137 3.50 8.58 -6.56
CA PRO A 137 4.03 8.36 -7.92
C PRO A 137 5.53 8.67 -8.10
N THR A 138 6.22 9.16 -7.08
CA THR A 138 7.65 9.50 -7.19
C THR A 138 8.52 8.25 -7.12
N GLU A 139 9.62 8.26 -7.87
CA GLU A 139 10.58 7.17 -7.87
C GLU A 139 11.72 7.42 -6.87
N ILE A 140 12.29 6.33 -6.36
CA ILE A 140 13.45 6.40 -5.47
C ILE A 140 14.72 6.36 -6.30
N VAL A 141 15.43 7.48 -6.36
CA VAL A 141 16.70 7.63 -7.11
C VAL A 141 17.88 7.03 -6.34
N GLY A 142 17.86 7.11 -5.00
CA GLY A 142 18.98 6.68 -4.18
C GLY A 142 18.60 6.27 -2.77
N LYS A 143 19.40 5.38 -2.18
CA LYS A 143 19.26 4.97 -0.78
C LYS A 143 20.64 4.97 -0.13
N ARG A 144 20.77 5.60 1.04
CA ARG A 144 22.01 5.64 1.83
C ARG A 144 21.70 5.29 3.28
N THR A 145 22.40 4.31 3.83
CA THR A 145 22.29 3.96 5.25
C THR A 145 23.44 4.58 6.02
N ARG A 146 23.15 5.57 6.86
CA ARG A 146 24.14 6.14 7.79
C ARG A 146 24.11 5.33 9.09
N VAL A 147 25.27 4.83 9.51
CA VAL A 147 25.45 4.20 10.82
C VAL A 147 26.09 5.24 11.75
N LYS A 148 25.46 5.51 12.90
CA LYS A 148 26.01 6.40 13.93
C LYS A 148 27.00 5.65 14.82
N VAL A 149 27.76 6.40 15.63
CA VAL A 149 28.73 5.85 16.60
C VAL A 149 28.03 4.90 17.60
N ASP A 150 26.80 5.23 18.00
CA ASP A 150 25.97 4.40 18.89
C ASP A 150 25.43 3.12 18.22
N GLY A 151 25.82 2.82 16.97
CA GLY A 151 25.35 1.66 16.19
C GLY A 151 23.97 1.82 15.57
N THR A 152 23.23 2.89 15.89
CA THR A 152 21.92 3.19 15.29
C THR A 152 22.05 3.47 13.79
N LYS A 153 21.10 2.95 13.01
CA LYS A 153 21.08 3.06 11.55
C LYS A 153 19.96 3.98 11.11
N ILE A 154 20.30 4.97 10.28
CA ILE A 154 19.35 5.86 9.63
C ILE A 154 19.37 5.60 8.14
N LEU A 155 18.24 5.15 7.58
CA LEU A 155 18.06 5.03 6.15
C LEU A 155 17.61 6.39 5.58
N LYS A 156 18.41 6.98 4.71
CA LYS A 156 18.05 8.15 3.91
C LYS A 156 17.65 7.69 2.52
N VAL A 157 16.43 8.03 2.12
CA VAL A 157 15.85 7.70 0.81
C VAL A 157 15.74 9.00 0.02
N LEU A 158 16.37 9.04 -1.16
CA LEU A 158 16.36 10.18 -2.08
C LEU A 158 15.28 9.93 -3.14
N GLN A 159 14.36 10.88 -3.28
CA GLN A 159 13.28 10.84 -4.26
C GLN A 159 13.66 11.67 -5.48
N GLU A 160 13.04 11.38 -6.61
CA GLU A 160 13.21 12.20 -7.80
C GLU A 160 12.41 13.50 -7.70
N ASN A 161 13.09 14.64 -7.87
CA ASN A 161 12.47 15.96 -7.81
C ASN A 161 11.76 16.29 -9.12
N TYR A 162 10.64 15.63 -9.41
CA TYR A 162 9.82 15.96 -10.60
C TYR A 162 8.97 17.24 -10.46
N GLY A 163 9.00 17.91 -9.29
CA GLY A 163 8.15 19.08 -8.99
C GLY A 163 8.86 20.30 -8.39
N GLU A 164 10.15 20.20 -8.07
CA GLU A 164 10.97 21.35 -7.63
C GLU A 164 11.93 21.74 -8.75
N GLY A 165 11.36 22.14 -9.89
CA GLY A 165 12.09 22.94 -10.86
C GLY A 165 12.44 24.28 -10.22
N SER A 166 13.72 24.65 -10.24
CA SER A 166 14.18 26.04 -10.20
C SER A 166 13.55 26.92 -9.10
N ARG A 167 13.96 26.73 -7.85
CA ARG A 167 14.18 27.89 -6.98
C ARG A 167 15.68 28.02 -6.80
N VAL A 168 16.24 28.92 -7.62
CA VAL A 168 17.53 29.56 -7.39
C VAL A 168 17.55 30.15 -5.98
#